data_AF-A0A843DB08-F1
#
_entry.id   AF-A0A843DB08-F1
#
_cell.length_a   1.000
_cell.length_b   1.000
_cell.length_c   1.000
_cell.angle_alpha   90.00
_cell.angle_beta   90.00
_cell.angle_gamma   90.00
#
_symmetry.space_group_name_H-M   'P 1'
#
loop_
_entity.id
_entity.type
_entity.pdbx_description
1 polymer ?
#
loop_
_entity_poly.entity_id
_entity_poly.type
_entity_poly.pdbx_seq_one_letter_code
_entity_poly.pdbx_strand_id
1 'polypeptide(L)'
;MNFKIMVQKLVFLAEYFGWNNSYSYDLYIHGPYSSNLANDYYSNKIFNYSSLKIQDFDSKSMKQFIKDKSLDYLESASTILFYKKLNENISLDFAIKKLAEIKPHISSKIVEKSVKIH
;
A
#
# COMPACT_ATOMS: atom_id res chain seq x y z
N MET A 1 2.16 13.69 11.37
CA MET A 1 0.95 12.87 11.11
C MET A 1 1.14 11.88 9.96
N ASN A 2 1.90 12.22 8.90
CA ASN A 2 1.97 11.42 7.65
C ASN A 2 2.79 10.11 7.70
N PHE A 3 3.79 9.99 8.58
CA PHE A 3 4.72 8.84 8.56
C PHE A 3 4.00 7.49 8.81
N LYS A 4 3.06 7.46 9.76
CA LYS A 4 2.33 6.23 10.14
C LYS A 4 1.46 5.70 9.00
N ILE A 5 0.76 6.60 8.32
CA ILE A 5 -0.06 6.27 7.16
C ILE A 5 0.85 5.74 6.04
N MET A 6 1.99 6.40 5.82
CA MET A 6 2.97 5.95 4.83
C MET A 6 3.50 4.54 5.12
N VAL A 7 3.86 4.22 6.37
CA VAL A 7 4.29 2.86 6.76
C VAL A 7 3.23 1.82 6.43
N GLN A 8 1.97 2.08 6.79
CA GLN A 8 0.85 1.20 6.46
C GLN A 8 0.75 0.93 4.96
N LYS A 9 0.96 1.95 4.12
CA LYS A 9 0.90 1.78 2.66
C LYS A 9 2.12 1.05 2.12
N LEU A 10 3.31 1.36 2.62
CA LEU A 10 4.54 0.74 2.17
C LEU A 10 4.59 -0.75 2.50
N VAL A 11 4.20 -1.16 3.71
CA VAL A 11 4.20 -2.58 4.10
C VAL A 11 3.14 -3.36 3.31
N PHE A 12 1.95 -2.79 3.11
CA PHE A 12 0.94 -3.39 2.23
C PHE A 12 1.45 -3.56 0.79
N LEU A 13 2.01 -2.49 0.22
CA LEU A 13 2.55 -2.52 -1.15
C LEU A 13 3.70 -3.52 -1.29
N ALA A 14 4.50 -3.72 -0.24
CA ALA A 14 5.60 -4.66 -0.29
C ALA A 14 5.14 -6.12 -0.48
N GLU A 15 3.91 -6.48 -0.10
CA GLU A 15 3.34 -7.80 -0.42
C GLU A 15 3.25 -8.03 -1.92
N TYR A 16 2.85 -6.99 -2.67
CA TYR A 16 2.79 -7.05 -4.12
C TYR A 16 4.18 -7.27 -4.75
N PHE A 17 5.23 -6.79 -4.08
CA PHE A 17 6.62 -7.01 -4.49
C PHE A 17 7.24 -8.27 -3.89
N GLY A 18 6.45 -9.19 -3.33
CA GLY A 18 6.92 -10.50 -2.87
C GLY A 18 7.27 -10.59 -1.38
N TRP A 19 7.11 -9.53 -0.59
CA TRP A 19 7.25 -9.65 0.87
C TRP A 19 5.96 -10.18 1.50
N ASN A 20 5.88 -11.50 1.68
CA ASN A 20 4.80 -12.16 2.40
C ASN A 20 4.85 -11.82 3.90
N ASN A 21 4.30 -10.66 4.28
CA ASN A 21 4.10 -10.29 5.68
C ASN A 21 2.79 -10.88 6.20
N SER A 22 2.76 -11.20 7.49
CA SER A 22 1.60 -11.83 8.15
C SER A 22 0.54 -10.82 8.60
N TYR A 23 0.60 -9.57 8.12
CA TYR A 23 -0.36 -8.56 8.51
C TYR A 23 -1.67 -8.72 7.75
N SER A 24 -2.78 -8.72 8.48
CA SER A 24 -4.12 -8.60 7.89
C SER A 24 -4.48 -7.13 7.73
N TYR A 25 -5.15 -6.80 6.63
CA TYR A 25 -5.52 -5.43 6.29
C TYR A 25 -7.02 -5.34 6.03
N ASP A 26 -7.61 -4.26 6.54
CA ASP A 26 -8.95 -3.82 6.20
C ASP A 26 -8.91 -2.44 5.55
N LEU A 27 -9.98 -2.07 4.85
CA LEU A 27 -10.09 -0.75 4.27
C LEU A 27 -10.51 0.26 5.35
N TYR A 28 -9.63 1.21 5.65
CA TYR A 28 -9.91 2.33 6.55
C TYR A 28 -9.88 3.66 5.78
N ILE A 29 -10.10 4.80 6.47
CA ILE A 29 -10.22 6.15 5.87
C ILE A 29 -9.16 6.42 4.78
N HIS A 30 -7.90 6.03 5.04
CA HIS A 30 -6.77 6.27 4.14
C HIS A 30 -6.44 5.09 3.19
N GLY A 31 -7.30 4.07 3.10
CA GLY A 31 -7.03 2.81 2.38
C GLY A 31 -6.61 1.67 3.31
N PRO A 32 -5.84 0.67 2.83
CA PRO A 32 -5.48 -0.52 3.61
C PRO A 32 -4.79 -0.18 4.92
N TYR A 33 -5.24 -0.78 6.02
CA TYR A 33 -4.72 -0.53 7.36
C TYR A 33 -4.70 -1.83 8.16
N SER A 34 -3.58 -2.06 8.85
CA SER A 34 -3.41 -3.17 9.77
C SER A 34 -3.19 -2.65 11.19
N SER A 35 -4.11 -3.01 12.10
CA SER A 35 -3.99 -2.72 13.53
C SER A 35 -2.78 -3.42 14.16
N ASN A 36 -2.42 -4.61 13.69
CA ASN A 36 -1.25 -5.35 14.16
C ASN A 36 0.05 -4.64 13.78
N LEU A 37 0.17 -4.18 12.53
CA LEU A 37 1.32 -3.37 12.10
C LEU A 37 1.41 -2.06 12.90
N ALA A 38 0.28 -1.42 13.16
CA ALA A 38 0.25 -0.23 13.99
C ALA A 38 0.78 -0.53 15.40
N ASN A 39 0.35 -1.64 16.02
CA ASN A 39 0.81 -2.04 17.35
C ASN A 39 2.31 -2.36 17.38
N ASP A 40 2.83 -3.07 16.39
CA ASP A 40 4.28 -3.35 16.29
C ASP A 40 5.10 -2.07 16.16
N TYR A 41 4.59 -1.12 15.39
CA TYR A 41 5.19 0.20 15.25
C TYR A 41 5.18 0.98 16.57
N TYR A 42 4.02 1.05 17.26
CA TYR A 42 3.89 1.81 18.52
C TYR A 42 4.65 1.18 19.68
N SER A 43 4.83 -0.13 19.67
CA SER A 43 5.60 -0.85 20.70
C SER A 43 7.11 -0.80 20.48
N ASN A 44 7.60 -0.03 19.50
CA ASN A 44 9.02 0.08 19.10
C ASN A 44 9.68 -1.25 18.74
N LYS A 45 8.92 -2.34 18.55
CA LYS A 45 9.44 -3.65 18.17
C LYS A 45 10.12 -3.63 16.80
N ILE A 46 9.67 -2.74 15.91
CA ILE A 46 10.19 -2.63 14.54
C ILE A 46 11.65 -2.13 14.49
N PHE A 47 12.10 -1.33 15.46
CA PHE A 47 13.45 -0.74 15.44
C PHE A 47 14.56 -1.70 15.89
N ASN A 48 14.20 -2.88 16.42
CA ASN A 48 15.14 -3.87 16.92
C ASN A 48 15.52 -4.95 15.89
N TYR A 49 15.03 -4.86 14.65
CA TYR A 49 15.32 -5.87 13.63
C TYR A 49 16.64 -5.56 12.90
N SER A 50 17.45 -6.59 12.75
CA SER A 50 18.64 -6.59 11.91
C SER A 50 18.25 -6.65 10.43
N SER A 51 19.19 -6.33 9.54
CA SER A 51 18.99 -6.45 8.09
C SER A 51 18.71 -7.91 7.70
N LEU A 52 17.45 -8.22 7.46
CA LEU A 52 17.03 -9.53 6.95
C LEU A 52 16.93 -9.44 5.42
N LYS A 53 17.55 -10.40 4.72
CA LYS A 53 17.21 -10.65 3.33
C LYS A 53 15.86 -11.37 3.31
N ILE A 54 14.84 -10.66 2.85
CA ILE A 54 13.52 -11.23 2.64
C ILE A 54 13.57 -11.97 1.31
N GLN A 55 13.35 -13.29 1.36
CA GLN A 55 13.27 -14.12 0.16
C GLN A 55 12.13 -13.64 -0.73
N ASP A 56 12.32 -13.68 -2.05
CA ASP A 56 11.35 -13.30 -3.10
C ASP A 56 10.92 -11.83 -3.12
N PHE A 57 11.42 -10.99 -2.22
CA PHE A 57 11.10 -9.57 -2.19
C PHE A 57 11.92 -8.77 -3.20
N ASP A 58 11.26 -8.25 -4.24
CA ASP A 58 11.86 -7.34 -5.22
C ASP A 58 11.93 -5.90 -4.68
N SER A 59 12.86 -5.70 -3.76
CA SER A 59 13.17 -4.40 -3.18
C SER A 59 13.55 -3.34 -4.22
N LYS A 60 14.11 -3.74 -5.38
CA LYS A 60 14.56 -2.81 -6.43
C LYS A 60 13.36 -2.23 -7.16
N SER A 61 12.43 -3.09 -7.61
CA SER A 61 11.19 -2.66 -8.25
C SER A 61 10.30 -1.88 -7.29
N MET A 62 10.18 -2.31 -6.03
CA MET A 62 9.45 -1.54 -5.01
C MET A 62 10.05 -0.14 -4.83
N LYS A 63 11.38 -0.05 -4.68
CA LYS A 63 12.06 1.25 -4.50
C LYS A 63 11.79 2.15 -5.70
N GLN A 64 11.86 1.62 -6.92
CA GLN A 64 11.58 2.37 -8.14
C GLN A 64 10.10 2.81 -8.23
N PHE A 65 9.18 1.95 -7.78
CA PHE A 65 7.76 2.23 -7.74
C PHE A 65 7.42 3.41 -6.81
N ILE A 66 8.00 3.43 -5.61
CA ILE A 66 7.70 4.46 -4.59
C ILE A 66 8.59 5.71 -4.68
N LYS A 67 9.64 5.69 -5.49
CA LYS A 67 10.58 6.81 -5.61
C LYS A 67 9.87 8.08 -6.08
N ASP A 68 10.10 9.17 -5.35
CA ASP A 68 9.55 10.51 -5.62
C ASP A 68 8.01 10.55 -5.73
N LYS A 69 7.32 9.61 -5.04
CA LYS A 69 5.85 9.54 -5.02
C LYS A 69 5.28 10.27 -3.81
N SER A 70 4.12 10.90 -4.02
CA SER A 70 3.36 11.54 -2.96
C SER A 70 2.61 10.53 -2.09
N LEU A 71 2.14 10.96 -0.93
CA LEU A 71 1.25 10.16 -0.09
C LEU A 71 -0.03 9.77 -0.85
N ASP A 72 -0.64 10.69 -1.58
CA ASP A 72 -1.82 10.43 -2.41
C ASP A 72 -1.59 9.30 -3.43
N TYR A 73 -0.38 9.24 -4.00
CA TYR A 73 -0.02 8.14 -4.90
C TYR A 73 0.00 6.79 -4.15
N LEU A 74 0.62 6.75 -2.97
CA LEU A 74 0.67 5.53 -2.15
C LEU A 74 -0.73 5.11 -1.69
N GLU A 75 -1.57 6.05 -1.26
CA GLU A 75 -2.96 5.79 -0.89
C GLU A 75 -3.78 5.28 -2.08
N SER A 76 -3.60 5.89 -3.25
CA SER A 76 -4.27 5.47 -4.49
C SER A 76 -3.85 4.06 -4.91
N ALA A 77 -2.54 3.81 -5.03
CA ALA A 77 -1.98 2.51 -5.44
C ALA A 77 -2.39 1.38 -4.49
N SER A 78 -2.21 1.60 -3.19
CA SER A 78 -2.56 0.60 -2.17
C SER A 78 -4.07 0.30 -2.14
N THR A 79 -4.94 1.31 -2.30
CA THR A 79 -6.39 1.09 -2.34
C THR A 79 -6.80 0.30 -3.58
N ILE A 80 -6.24 0.61 -4.76
CA ILE A 80 -6.55 -0.13 -6.00
C ILE A 80 -6.12 -1.60 -5.86
N LEU A 81 -4.91 -1.84 -5.38
CA LEU A 81 -4.38 -3.18 -5.16
C LEU A 81 -5.19 -3.95 -4.12
N PHE A 82 -5.69 -3.30 -3.08
CA PHE A 82 -6.55 -3.93 -2.09
C PHE A 82 -7.84 -4.49 -2.69
N TYR A 83 -8.53 -3.70 -3.53
CA TYR A 83 -9.71 -4.22 -4.22
C TYR A 83 -9.39 -5.38 -5.15
N LYS A 84 -8.25 -5.33 -5.85
CA LYS A 84 -7.77 -6.44 -6.68
C LYS A 84 -7.44 -7.69 -5.87
N LYS A 85 -6.87 -7.54 -4.67
CA LYS A 85 -6.54 -8.63 -3.76
C LYS A 85 -7.79 -9.29 -3.16
N LEU A 86 -8.87 -8.52 -2.93
CA LEU A 86 -10.13 -9.07 -2.43
C LEU A 86 -10.77 -10.06 -3.42
N ASN A 87 -10.66 -9.78 -4.72
CA ASN A 87 -11.13 -10.65 -5.78
C ASN A 87 -10.46 -10.26 -7.11
N GLU A 88 -9.70 -11.17 -7.70
CA GLU A 88 -8.97 -10.94 -8.95
C GLU A 88 -9.89 -10.57 -10.13
N ASN A 89 -11.17 -10.97 -10.08
CA ASN A 89 -12.18 -10.63 -11.08
C ASN A 89 -12.69 -9.19 -10.97
N ILE A 90 -12.38 -8.46 -9.89
CA ILE A 90 -12.73 -7.04 -9.79
C ILE A 90 -12.01 -6.29 -10.90
N SER A 91 -12.76 -5.62 -11.78
CA SER A 91 -12.16 -4.84 -12.85
C SER A 91 -11.36 -3.66 -12.28
N LEU A 92 -10.36 -3.22 -13.03
CA LEU A 92 -9.58 -2.05 -12.66
C LEU A 92 -10.46 -0.80 -12.58
N ASP A 93 -11.40 -0.65 -13.51
CA ASP A 93 -12.37 0.46 -13.51
C ASP A 93 -13.24 0.47 -12.26
N PHE A 94 -13.65 -0.70 -11.77
CA PHE A 94 -14.39 -0.79 -10.51
C PHE A 94 -13.53 -0.31 -9.34
N ALA A 95 -12.27 -0.76 -9.24
CA ALA A 95 -11.36 -0.33 -8.18
C ALA A 95 -11.08 1.19 -8.24
N ILE A 96 -10.91 1.76 -9.44
CA ILE A 96 -10.76 3.20 -9.67
C ILE A 96 -12.02 3.95 -9.24
N LYS A 97 -13.21 3.46 -9.63
CA LYS A 97 -14.49 4.06 -9.23
C LYS A 97 -14.63 4.07 -7.71
N LYS A 98 -14.33 2.94 -7.05
CA LYS A 98 -14.35 2.86 -5.59
C LYS A 98 -13.37 3.81 -4.94
N LEU A 99 -12.15 3.92 -5.47
CA LEU A 99 -11.18 4.92 -5.01
C LEU A 99 -11.74 6.34 -5.12
N ALA A 100 -12.35 6.71 -6.24
CA ALA A 100 -12.89 8.05 -6.45
C ALA A 100 -14.07 8.35 -5.51
N GLU A 101 -14.91 7.36 -5.19
CA GLU A 101 -16.00 7.47 -4.21
C GLU A 101 -15.46 7.78 -2.80
N ILE A 102 -14.40 7.10 -2.37
CA ILE A 102 -13.86 7.23 -1.00
C ILE A 102 -12.80 8.35 -0.85
N LYS A 103 -12.14 8.74 -1.94
CA LYS A 103 -11.04 9.72 -1.96
C LYS A 103 -11.21 10.72 -3.11
N PRO A 104 -12.28 11.54 -3.09
CA PRO A 104 -12.57 12.50 -4.16
C PRO A 104 -11.52 13.62 -4.28
N HIS A 105 -10.66 13.79 -3.27
CA HIS A 105 -9.58 14.77 -3.27
C HIS A 105 -8.35 14.32 -4.09
N ILE A 106 -8.21 13.02 -4.39
CA ILE A 106 -7.09 12.53 -5.20
C ILE A 106 -7.38 12.81 -6.67
N SER A 107 -6.53 13.62 -7.30
CA SER A 107 -6.69 13.97 -8.72
C SER A 107 -6.61 12.74 -9.64
N SER A 108 -7.36 12.77 -10.75
CA SER A 108 -7.33 11.73 -11.79
C SER A 108 -5.92 11.45 -12.32
N LYS A 109 -5.08 12.49 -12.46
CA LYS A 109 -3.67 12.35 -12.87
C LYS A 109 -2.84 11.49 -11.92
N ILE A 110 -3.14 11.50 -10.61
CA ILE A 110 -2.48 10.63 -9.64
C ILE A 110 -3.00 9.20 -9.78
N VAL A 111 -4.32 9.04 -9.95
CA VAL A 111 -4.96 7.73 -10.17
C VAL A 111 -4.41 7.05 -11.43
N GLU A 112 -4.33 7.75 -12.56
CA GLU A 112 -3.77 7.21 -13.81
C GLU A 112 -2.32 6.73 -13.63
N LYS A 113 -1.54 7.40 -12.80
CA LYS A 113 -0.16 7.00 -12.51
C LYS A 113 -0.09 5.78 -11.58
N SER A 114 -1.01 5.67 -10.62
CA SER A 114 -1.03 4.58 -9.65
C SER A 114 -1.56 3.27 -10.23
N VAL A 115 -2.26 3.33 -11.37
CA VAL A 115 -2.77 2.19 -12.12
C VAL A 115 -1.70 1.49 -12.96
N LYS A 116 -0.60 2.18 -13.30
CA LYS A 116 0.55 1.63 -14.06
C LYS A 116 1.45 0.71 -13.23
N ILE A 117 0.85 -0.05 -12.32
CA ILE A 117 1.51 -1.15 -11.65
C ILE A 117 1.64 -2.24 -12.72
N HIS A 118 2.84 -2.35 -13.30
CA HIS A 118 3.21 -3.30 -14.33
C HIS A 118 4.13 -4.36 -13.74
#